data_AF-A0A9D5N5P7-F1
#
_entry.id   AF-A0A9D5N5P7-F1
#
_cell.length_a   1.000
_cell.length_b   1.000
_cell.length_c   1.000
_cell.angle_alpha   90.00
_cell.angle_beta   90.00
_cell.angle_gamma   90.00
#
_symmetry.space_group_name_H-M   'P 1'
#
loop_
_entity.id
_entity.type
_entity.pdbx_description
1 polymer ?
#
loop_
_entity_poly.entity_id
_entity_poly.type
_entity_poly.pdbx_seq_one_letter_code
_entity_poly.pdbx_strand_id
1 'polypeptide(L)'
;TIISQMIFEGLTLHEAVETIASTLPVCADREVAYSTFTILKINYFTSKAYLAQYDNPLTVFIRGNQIMDIEKKEVIIDGKKIWESQFDLLPGDHIMFFSDGILYADTEMQLNLNWGQKDVEDFLAAAIQKDDPARECTRILLAMVNSLYGGKPTDDCTVAAARILPATETVVMAGPPLHKEDDEKVMQRLLHASGQKIVCGGTTSQIAAAYLQTDVIPDSETPMLDDVPPKAFIKGIDLVTEGQLTLQKVSFLFQKALKDRDFYEEMRMSKEQDGASCLFRALAESTAVTFVMGLSENKGHQSIAGVSLNAKKMLIQSISDSLNELGKFVSIEMY
;
A
#
# COMPACT_ATOMS: atom_id res chain seq x y z
N THR A 1 -16.71 5.39 -7.70
CA THR A 1 -18.05 5.97 -7.92
C THR A 1 -17.98 6.99 -9.04
N ILE A 2 -19.11 7.43 -9.62
CA ILE A 2 -19.11 8.43 -10.71
C ILE A 2 -18.39 9.73 -10.26
N ILE A 3 -18.66 10.18 -9.02
CA ILE A 3 -18.02 11.38 -8.45
C ILE A 3 -16.50 11.25 -8.33
N SER A 4 -16.01 10.08 -7.92
CA SER A 4 -14.57 9.87 -7.75
C SER A 4 -13.85 9.87 -9.10
N GLN A 5 -14.48 9.30 -10.13
CA GLN A 5 -13.94 9.29 -11.49
C GLN A 5 -13.89 10.71 -12.09
N MET A 6 -14.97 11.48 -11.94
CA MET A 6 -15.03 12.88 -12.38
C MET A 6 -13.92 13.73 -11.77
N ILE A 7 -13.73 13.62 -10.45
CA ILE A 7 -12.68 14.38 -9.74
C ILE A 7 -11.28 13.88 -10.14
N PHE A 8 -11.12 12.59 -10.41
CA PHE A 8 -9.87 12.02 -10.91
C PHE A 8 -9.54 12.51 -12.33
N GLU A 9 -10.55 12.67 -13.18
CA GLU A 9 -10.45 13.22 -14.54
C GLU A 9 -10.27 14.74 -14.59
N GLY A 10 -10.27 15.41 -13.43
CA GLY A 10 -9.92 16.82 -13.29
C GLY A 10 -11.09 17.76 -13.10
N LEU A 11 -12.33 17.26 -12.98
CA LEU A 11 -13.47 18.10 -12.61
C LEU A 11 -13.28 18.63 -11.19
N THR A 12 -13.72 19.85 -10.98
CA THR A 12 -13.86 20.43 -9.64
C THR A 12 -14.95 19.71 -8.84
N LEU A 13 -14.92 19.82 -7.51
CA LEU A 13 -16.00 19.29 -6.68
C LEU A 13 -17.35 19.88 -7.12
N HIS A 14 -17.40 21.18 -7.44
CA HIS A 14 -18.62 21.84 -7.88
C HIS A 14 -19.20 21.18 -9.13
N GLU A 15 -18.39 21.06 -10.19
CA GLU A 15 -18.83 20.42 -11.45
C GLU A 15 -19.26 18.96 -11.23
N ALA A 16 -18.54 18.22 -10.39
CA ALA A 16 -18.87 16.83 -10.10
C ALA A 16 -20.20 16.71 -9.32
N VAL A 17 -20.44 17.57 -8.34
CA VAL A 17 -21.68 17.62 -7.54
C VAL A 17 -22.86 18.05 -8.40
N GLU A 18 -22.69 19.10 -9.21
CA GLU A 18 -23.71 19.60 -10.15
C GLU A 18 -24.08 18.53 -11.18
N THR A 19 -23.08 17.83 -11.74
CA THR A 19 -23.32 16.74 -12.68
C THR A 19 -24.09 15.58 -12.03
N ILE A 20 -23.80 15.26 -10.77
CA ILE A 20 -24.53 14.20 -10.05
C ILE A 20 -25.94 14.64 -9.69
N ALA A 21 -26.10 15.88 -9.23
CA ALA A 21 -27.41 16.45 -8.92
C ALA A 21 -28.33 16.47 -10.14
N SER A 22 -27.79 16.74 -11.32
CA SER A 22 -28.54 16.79 -12.59
C SER A 22 -28.78 15.41 -13.24
N THR A 23 -28.02 14.37 -12.88
CA THR A 23 -28.11 13.03 -13.52
C THR A 23 -28.80 11.96 -12.66
N LEU A 24 -28.89 12.15 -11.35
CA LEU A 24 -29.55 11.17 -10.48
C LEU A 24 -31.08 11.19 -10.68
N PRO A 25 -31.73 10.02 -10.83
CA PRO A 25 -33.19 9.96 -10.90
C PRO A 25 -33.81 10.40 -9.57
N VAL A 26 -34.90 11.14 -9.68
CA VAL A 26 -35.71 11.57 -8.53
C VAL A 26 -36.30 10.31 -7.88
N CYS A 27 -36.03 10.09 -6.58
CA CYS A 27 -36.60 8.98 -5.84
C CYS A 27 -38.14 9.06 -5.87
N ALA A 28 -38.81 7.99 -6.30
CA ALA A 28 -40.27 7.97 -6.49
C ALA A 28 -41.07 8.22 -5.19
N ASP A 29 -40.49 7.89 -4.04
CA ASP A 29 -41.15 8.06 -2.73
C ASP A 29 -40.82 9.40 -2.04
N ARG A 30 -39.70 10.04 -2.41
CA ARG A 30 -39.18 11.25 -1.72
C ARG A 30 -39.10 12.49 -2.60
N GLU A 31 -39.37 12.37 -3.90
CA GLU A 31 -39.25 13.44 -4.90
C GLU A 31 -37.90 14.17 -4.91
N VAL A 32 -36.81 13.52 -4.46
CA VAL A 32 -35.44 14.07 -4.52
C VAL A 32 -34.45 13.02 -5.03
N ALA A 33 -33.57 13.45 -5.93
CA ALA A 33 -32.41 12.68 -6.39
C ALA A 33 -31.33 12.68 -5.28
N TYR A 34 -31.29 11.63 -4.45
CA TYR A 34 -30.52 11.61 -3.21
C TYR A 34 -29.38 10.58 -3.26
N SER A 35 -28.14 11.06 -3.24
CA SER A 35 -26.95 10.22 -3.02
C SER A 35 -25.99 10.99 -2.14
N THR A 36 -25.69 10.41 -0.97
CA THR A 36 -24.68 10.93 -0.04
C THR A 36 -23.29 10.61 -0.59
N PHE A 37 -22.27 11.37 -0.18
CA PHE A 37 -20.89 11.04 -0.50
C PHE A 37 -19.90 11.57 0.52
N THR A 38 -18.75 10.89 0.56
CA THR A 38 -17.53 11.35 1.22
C THR A 38 -16.39 11.22 0.22
N ILE A 39 -15.66 12.31 -0.02
CA ILE A 39 -14.50 12.34 -0.92
C ILE A 39 -13.29 12.74 -0.10
N LEU A 40 -12.31 11.84 -0.05
CA LEU A 40 -10.98 12.12 0.50
C LEU A 40 -9.98 12.18 -0.67
N LYS A 41 -9.33 13.33 -0.84
CA LYS A 41 -8.24 13.54 -1.80
C LYS A 41 -6.95 13.81 -1.04
N ILE A 42 -5.95 12.95 -1.23
CA ILE A 42 -4.64 13.07 -0.58
C ILE A 42 -3.62 13.52 -1.61
N ASN A 43 -2.93 14.63 -1.33
CA ASN A 43 -1.77 15.07 -2.09
C ASN A 43 -0.50 14.60 -1.38
N TYR A 44 0.11 13.55 -1.89
CA TYR A 44 1.30 12.93 -1.31
C TYR A 44 2.57 13.79 -1.39
N PHE A 45 2.65 14.79 -2.29
CA PHE A 45 3.79 15.71 -2.37
C PHE A 45 3.75 16.81 -1.31
N THR A 46 2.55 17.24 -0.91
CA THR A 46 2.34 18.31 0.07
C THR A 46 1.93 17.81 1.45
N SER A 47 1.67 16.50 1.57
CA SER A 47 1.11 15.87 2.77
C SER A 47 -0.19 16.54 3.24
N LYS A 48 -1.00 17.04 2.32
CA LYS A 48 -2.31 17.65 2.62
C LYS A 48 -3.45 16.74 2.17
N ALA A 49 -4.48 16.69 2.98
CA ALA A 49 -5.78 16.11 2.63
C ALA A 49 -6.78 17.23 2.31
N TYR A 50 -7.61 16.95 1.33
CA TYR A 50 -8.87 17.65 1.11
C TYR A 50 -10.01 16.65 1.33
N LEU A 51 -11.02 17.07 2.08
CA LEU A 51 -12.17 16.25 2.45
C LEU A 51 -13.45 17.01 2.11
N ALA A 52 -14.36 16.36 1.38
CA ALA A 52 -15.69 16.87 1.09
C ALA A 52 -16.75 15.84 1.52
N GLN A 53 -17.75 16.29 2.28
CA GLN A 53 -18.77 15.40 2.87
C GLN A 53 -20.16 15.98 2.66
N TYR A 54 -21.06 15.14 2.13
CA TYR A 54 -22.47 15.46 1.91
C TYR A 54 -23.34 14.34 2.48
N ASP A 55 -24.10 14.66 3.53
CA ASP A 55 -25.09 13.81 4.21
C ASP A 55 -24.64 12.40 4.67
N ASN A 56 -23.36 12.07 4.54
CA ASN A 56 -22.76 10.88 5.16
C ASN A 56 -22.35 11.16 6.61
N PRO A 57 -22.20 10.10 7.43
CA PRO A 57 -21.49 10.18 8.70
C PRO A 57 -20.13 10.87 8.59
N LEU A 58 -19.74 11.55 9.67
CA LEU A 58 -18.52 12.33 9.68
C LEU A 58 -17.29 11.41 9.69
N THR A 59 -16.30 11.77 8.88
CA THR A 59 -15.00 11.12 8.82
C THR A 59 -14.34 11.15 10.18
N VAL A 60 -13.87 9.99 10.63
CA VAL A 60 -13.07 9.82 11.84
C VAL A 60 -11.60 9.94 11.46
N PHE A 61 -10.92 10.92 12.04
CA PHE A 61 -9.48 11.11 11.86
C PHE A 61 -8.76 10.78 13.16
N ILE A 62 -7.86 9.81 13.12
CA ILE A 62 -7.09 9.33 14.27
C ILE A 62 -5.61 9.62 14.06
N ARG A 63 -4.97 10.21 15.06
CA ARG A 63 -3.52 10.41 15.12
C ARG A 63 -3.02 10.01 16.49
N GLY A 64 -2.16 9.00 16.56
CA GLY A 64 -1.60 8.52 17.83
C GLY A 64 -2.67 8.09 18.83
N ASN A 65 -3.69 7.36 18.36
CA ASN A 65 -4.86 6.92 19.13
C ASN A 65 -5.73 8.04 19.72
N GLN A 66 -5.62 9.26 19.19
CA GLN A 66 -6.48 10.38 19.54
C GLN A 66 -7.37 10.76 18.35
N ILE A 67 -8.64 11.05 18.64
CA ILE A 67 -9.57 11.61 17.66
C ILE A 67 -9.19 13.07 17.41
N MET A 68 -8.97 13.39 16.15
CA MET A 68 -8.57 14.70 15.69
C MET A 68 -9.80 15.48 15.24
N ASP A 69 -9.93 16.70 15.74
CA ASP A 69 -10.92 17.63 15.23
C ASP A 69 -10.54 18.10 13.82
N ILE A 70 -11.50 18.02 12.90
CA ILE A 70 -11.36 18.53 11.54
C ILE A 70 -12.16 19.83 11.44
N GLU A 71 -11.49 20.93 11.13
CA GLU A 71 -12.16 22.20 10.84
C GLU A 71 -12.99 22.07 9.56
N LYS A 72 -14.26 22.43 9.62
CA LYS A 72 -15.23 22.28 8.54
C LYS A 72 -15.71 23.64 8.08
N LYS A 73 -15.68 23.86 6.78
CA LYS A 73 -16.30 25.00 6.11
C LYS A 73 -17.57 24.53 5.42
N GLU A 74 -18.65 25.26 5.63
CA GLU A 74 -19.89 25.03 4.90
C GLU A 74 -19.81 25.64 3.50
N VAL A 75 -20.19 24.86 2.49
CA VAL A 75 -20.36 25.30 1.11
C VAL A 75 -21.73 24.85 0.61
N ILE A 76 -22.47 25.76 -0.02
CA ILE A 76 -23.76 25.44 -0.63
C ILE A 76 -23.55 25.31 -2.14
N ILE A 77 -23.87 24.14 -2.70
CA ILE A 77 -23.81 23.85 -4.14
C ILE A 77 -25.18 23.31 -4.56
N ASP A 78 -25.87 24.00 -5.47
CA ASP A 78 -27.23 23.65 -5.90
C ASP A 78 -28.23 23.42 -4.75
N GLY A 79 -28.13 24.23 -3.70
CA GLY A 79 -28.96 24.12 -2.50
C GLY A 79 -28.58 22.97 -1.55
N LYS A 80 -27.56 22.17 -1.88
CA LYS A 80 -27.02 21.11 -1.03
C LYS A 80 -25.91 21.66 -0.15
N LYS A 81 -25.97 21.32 1.14
CA LYS A 81 -24.98 21.72 2.14
C LYS A 81 -23.85 20.70 2.20
N ILE A 82 -22.64 21.14 1.83
CA ILE A 82 -21.44 20.31 1.80
C ILE A 82 -20.44 20.84 2.82
N TRP A 83 -19.82 19.92 3.57
CA TRP A 83 -18.72 20.24 4.46
C TRP A 83 -17.39 20.01 3.75
N GLU A 84 -16.61 21.07 3.60
CA GLU A 84 -15.24 21.01 3.08
C GLU A 84 -14.22 21.20 4.21
N SER A 85 -13.12 20.45 4.15
CA SER A 85 -12.02 20.54 5.08
C SER A 85 -10.68 20.38 4.38
N GLN A 86 -9.66 21.06 4.89
CA GLN A 86 -8.26 20.85 4.52
C GLN A 86 -7.42 20.68 5.77
N PHE A 87 -6.55 19.68 5.79
CA PHE A 87 -5.71 19.39 6.95
C PHE A 87 -4.40 18.72 6.54
N ASP A 88 -3.40 18.84 7.41
CA ASP A 88 -2.08 18.24 7.21
C ASP A 88 -2.04 16.81 7.74
N LEU A 89 -1.35 15.96 6.99
CA LEU A 89 -1.19 14.53 7.24
C LEU A 89 0.23 14.22 7.73
N LEU A 90 0.30 13.27 8.65
CA LEU A 90 1.56 12.73 9.18
C LEU A 90 1.58 11.21 9.04
N PRO A 91 2.76 10.58 8.86
CA PRO A 91 2.89 9.13 8.92
C PRO A 91 2.32 8.56 10.23
N GLY A 92 1.48 7.53 10.11
CA GLY A 92 0.74 6.92 11.22
C GLY A 92 -0.67 7.48 11.41
N ASP A 93 -1.10 8.45 10.61
CA ASP A 93 -2.49 8.91 10.60
C ASP A 93 -3.42 7.85 9.99
N HIS A 94 -4.58 7.66 10.61
CA HIS A 94 -5.68 6.85 10.08
C HIS A 94 -6.91 7.73 9.82
N ILE A 95 -7.49 7.59 8.63
CA ILE A 95 -8.67 8.35 8.20
C ILE A 95 -9.72 7.33 7.81
N MET A 96 -10.87 7.36 8.45
CA MET A 96 -11.95 6.39 8.26
C MET A 96 -13.26 7.10 7.98
N PHE A 97 -14.00 6.61 6.99
CA PHE A 97 -15.33 7.10 6.66
C PHE A 97 -16.22 5.94 6.24
N PHE A 98 -17.51 6.09 6.46
CA PHE A 98 -18.45 4.99 6.38
C PHE A 98 -19.86 5.45 6.00
N SER A 99 -20.70 4.51 5.57
CA SER A 99 -22.13 4.74 5.35
C SER A 99 -22.89 4.84 6.68
N ASP A 100 -24.10 5.39 6.61
CA ASP A 100 -25.05 5.50 7.72
C ASP A 100 -25.43 4.16 8.35
N GLY A 101 -25.41 3.05 7.60
CA GLY A 101 -25.62 1.70 8.14
C GLY A 101 -24.62 1.27 9.25
N ILE A 102 -23.51 1.99 9.44
CA ILE A 102 -22.60 1.81 10.59
C ILE A 102 -23.14 2.42 11.89
N LEU A 103 -23.91 3.51 11.78
CA LEU A 103 -24.49 4.19 12.93
C LEU A 103 -25.81 3.55 13.32
N TYR A 104 -26.15 3.63 14.61
CA TYR A 104 -27.42 3.18 15.17
C TYR A 104 -27.76 1.69 14.92
N ALA A 105 -26.75 0.87 14.62
CA ALA A 105 -26.86 -0.56 14.40
C ALA A 105 -27.49 -1.28 15.60
N ASP A 106 -28.51 -2.11 15.34
CA ASP A 106 -29.29 -2.82 16.34
C ASP A 106 -29.87 -4.15 15.80
N THR A 107 -30.21 -5.04 16.73
CA THR A 107 -30.83 -6.34 16.47
C THR A 107 -32.33 -6.29 16.16
N GLU A 108 -33.05 -5.26 16.62
CA GLU A 108 -34.53 -5.21 16.56
C GLU A 108 -35.10 -4.28 15.46
N MET A 109 -34.29 -3.86 14.48
CA MET A 109 -34.65 -2.82 13.50
C MET A 109 -35.08 -1.48 14.16
N GLN A 110 -34.67 -1.24 15.41
CA GLN A 110 -34.82 0.03 16.09
C GLN A 110 -33.51 0.81 16.03
N LEU A 111 -33.55 2.13 16.16
CA LEU A 111 -32.32 2.95 16.18
C LEU A 111 -31.63 2.81 17.55
N ASN A 112 -30.43 2.22 17.58
CA ASN A 112 -29.62 2.16 18.80
C ASN A 112 -28.95 3.51 19.09
N LEU A 113 -29.62 4.36 19.87
CA LEU A 113 -29.10 5.68 20.25
C LEU A 113 -27.83 5.64 21.11
N ASN A 114 -27.40 4.46 21.58
CA ASN A 114 -26.13 4.26 22.30
C ASN A 114 -24.97 3.87 21.35
N TRP A 115 -25.20 3.92 20.04
CA TRP A 115 -24.17 3.69 19.02
C TRP A 115 -24.24 4.76 17.94
N GLY A 116 -23.91 5.99 18.33
CA GLY A 116 -23.81 7.14 17.43
C GLY A 116 -22.38 7.40 16.95
N GLN A 117 -22.19 8.55 16.31
CA GLN A 117 -20.90 9.01 15.81
C GLN A 117 -19.81 8.98 16.88
N LYS A 118 -20.11 9.47 18.08
CA LYS A 118 -19.16 9.56 19.19
C LYS A 118 -18.73 8.19 19.70
N ASP A 119 -19.66 7.23 19.75
CA ASP A 119 -19.38 5.86 20.19
C ASP A 119 -18.46 5.13 19.19
N VAL A 120 -18.67 5.35 17.89
CA VAL A 120 -17.77 4.84 16.83
C VAL A 120 -16.38 5.45 16.98
N GLU A 121 -16.28 6.77 17.17
CA GLU A 121 -15.00 7.45 17.40
C GLU A 121 -14.25 6.88 18.61
N ASP A 122 -14.93 6.76 19.75
CA ASP A 122 -14.32 6.26 20.99
C ASP A 122 -13.93 4.78 20.88
N PHE A 123 -14.76 3.97 20.22
CA PHE A 123 -14.43 2.58 19.92
C PHE A 123 -13.17 2.46 19.04
N LEU A 124 -13.12 3.21 17.94
CA LEU A 124 -11.98 3.16 17.01
C LEU A 124 -10.68 3.63 17.68
N ALA A 125 -10.73 4.71 18.46
CA ALA A 125 -9.58 5.21 19.21
C ALA A 125 -9.04 4.20 20.23
N ALA A 126 -9.91 3.38 20.83
CA ALA A 126 -9.53 2.35 21.78
C ALA A 126 -9.06 1.04 21.12
N ALA A 127 -9.68 0.65 20.00
CA ALA A 127 -9.47 -0.65 19.37
C ALA A 127 -8.28 -0.67 18.41
N ILE A 128 -8.08 0.40 17.64
CA ILE A 128 -7.03 0.46 16.60
C ILE A 128 -5.67 0.77 17.23
N GLN A 129 -4.64 0.09 16.72
CA GLN A 129 -3.24 0.36 17.02
C GLN A 129 -2.60 1.25 15.95
N LYS A 130 -1.59 2.02 16.37
CA LYS A 130 -0.79 2.89 15.48
C LYS A 130 -0.29 2.19 14.21
N ASP A 131 0.02 0.90 14.33
CA ASP A 131 0.58 0.12 13.23
C ASP A 131 -0.41 -0.82 12.53
N ASP A 132 -1.70 -0.71 12.83
CA ASP A 132 -2.71 -1.50 12.14
C ASP A 132 -2.82 -1.08 10.66
N PRO A 133 -2.86 -2.04 9.73
CA PRO A 133 -3.19 -1.75 8.33
C PRO A 133 -4.60 -1.17 8.19
N ALA A 134 -4.82 -0.37 7.14
CA ALA A 134 -6.14 0.20 6.87
C ALA A 134 -7.25 -0.86 6.75
N ARG A 135 -6.95 -2.01 6.13
CA ARG A 135 -7.87 -3.17 6.04
C ARG A 135 -8.23 -3.75 7.41
N GLU A 136 -7.29 -3.77 8.34
CA GLU A 136 -7.57 -4.26 9.69
C GLU A 136 -8.50 -3.30 10.42
N CYS A 137 -8.28 -2.00 10.28
CA CYS A 137 -9.14 -0.96 10.84
C CYS A 137 -10.60 -1.10 10.36
N THR A 138 -10.81 -1.35 9.06
CA THR A 138 -12.17 -1.58 8.53
C THR A 138 -12.79 -2.86 9.09
N ARG A 139 -11.99 -3.94 9.20
CA ARG A 139 -12.45 -5.23 9.74
C ARG A 139 -12.86 -5.12 11.21
N ILE A 140 -12.09 -4.41 12.03
CA ILE A 140 -12.41 -4.16 13.45
C ILE A 140 -13.78 -3.49 13.57
N LEU A 141 -14.03 -2.42 12.81
CA LEU A 141 -15.30 -1.71 12.83
C LEU A 141 -16.46 -2.57 12.34
N LEU A 142 -16.29 -3.23 11.19
CA LEU A 142 -17.33 -4.08 10.61
C LEU A 142 -17.67 -5.28 11.50
N ALA A 143 -16.69 -5.86 12.20
CA ALA A 143 -16.94 -6.95 13.14
C ALA A 143 -17.78 -6.48 14.34
N MET A 144 -17.47 -5.31 14.88
CA MET A 144 -18.26 -4.70 15.95
C MET A 144 -19.70 -4.42 15.50
N VAL A 145 -19.87 -3.77 14.36
CA VAL A 145 -21.18 -3.45 13.79
C VAL A 145 -21.99 -4.70 13.47
N ASN A 146 -21.37 -5.73 12.88
CA ASN A 146 -22.04 -7.01 12.64
C ASN A 146 -22.49 -7.68 13.95
N SER A 147 -21.73 -7.54 15.04
CA SER A 147 -22.14 -7.99 16.37
C SER A 147 -23.35 -7.21 16.89
N LEU A 148 -23.40 -5.89 16.69
CA LEU A 148 -24.54 -5.05 17.07
C LEU A 148 -25.81 -5.43 16.29
N TYR A 149 -25.67 -5.83 15.03
CA TYR A 149 -26.75 -6.40 14.23
C TYR A 149 -27.10 -7.86 14.57
N GLY A 150 -26.45 -8.48 15.57
CA GLY A 150 -26.69 -9.88 15.92
C GLY A 150 -26.35 -10.85 14.77
N GLY A 151 -25.40 -10.47 13.91
CA GLY A 151 -25.00 -11.21 12.72
C GLY A 151 -25.96 -11.11 11.53
N LYS A 152 -26.95 -10.20 11.59
CA LYS A 152 -27.97 -10.00 10.55
C LYS A 152 -28.11 -8.52 10.22
N PRO A 153 -27.18 -7.93 9.44
CA PRO A 153 -27.26 -6.52 9.07
C PRO A 153 -28.57 -6.22 8.37
N THR A 154 -29.25 -5.15 8.80
CA THR A 154 -30.53 -4.70 8.25
C THR A 154 -30.37 -3.53 7.27
N ASP A 155 -29.15 -3.00 7.13
CA ASP A 155 -28.77 -1.93 6.22
C ASP A 155 -27.35 -2.18 5.65
N ASP A 156 -27.03 -1.51 4.54
CA ASP A 156 -25.74 -1.62 3.86
C ASP A 156 -24.62 -0.96 4.69
N CYS A 157 -23.71 -1.79 5.19
CA CYS A 157 -22.57 -1.36 6.01
C CYS A 157 -21.30 -1.25 5.16
N THR A 158 -20.90 -0.03 4.83
CA THR A 158 -19.67 0.22 4.05
C THR A 158 -18.68 1.04 4.88
N VAL A 159 -17.42 0.58 4.94
CA VAL A 159 -16.32 1.29 5.61
C VAL A 159 -15.13 1.41 4.66
N ALA A 160 -14.57 2.60 4.55
CA ALA A 160 -13.30 2.85 3.89
C ALA A 160 -12.30 3.45 4.90
N ALA A 161 -11.04 3.03 4.79
CA ALA A 161 -9.96 3.52 5.62
C ALA A 161 -8.72 3.84 4.78
N ALA A 162 -8.02 4.89 5.15
CA ALA A 162 -6.69 5.22 4.65
C ALA A 162 -5.72 5.31 5.84
N ARG A 163 -4.52 4.76 5.66
CA ARG A 163 -3.40 4.95 6.58
C ARG A 163 -2.26 5.65 5.86
N ILE A 164 -1.72 6.70 6.47
CA ILE A 164 -0.60 7.45 5.92
C ILE A 164 0.71 6.76 6.33
N LEU A 165 1.52 6.41 5.35
CA LEU A 165 2.80 5.72 5.54
C LEU A 165 3.96 6.67 5.26
N PRO A 166 5.13 6.46 5.90
CA PRO A 166 6.34 7.18 5.50
C PRO A 166 6.73 6.79 4.07
N ALA A 167 7.17 7.78 3.28
CA ALA A 167 7.71 7.52 1.96
C ALA A 167 9.10 6.90 2.08
N THR A 168 9.24 5.64 1.67
CA THR A 168 10.51 4.89 1.70
C THR A 168 10.89 4.42 0.30
N GLU A 169 12.19 4.50 -0.01
CA GLU A 169 12.78 3.94 -1.22
C GLU A 169 13.60 2.69 -0.87
N THR A 170 13.16 1.53 -1.37
CA THR A 170 13.95 0.31 -1.32
C THR A 170 14.81 0.20 -2.57
N VAL A 171 16.10 -0.09 -2.38
CA VAL A 171 17.05 -0.26 -3.49
C VAL A 171 17.44 -1.73 -3.59
N VAL A 172 17.28 -2.29 -4.78
CA VAL A 172 17.63 -3.67 -5.11
C VAL A 172 18.81 -3.67 -6.09
N MET A 173 19.98 -4.09 -5.61
CA MET A 173 21.13 -4.31 -6.47
C MET A 173 21.08 -5.72 -7.07
N ALA A 174 20.96 -5.83 -8.39
CA ALA A 174 20.73 -7.07 -9.11
C ALA A 174 21.78 -7.32 -10.20
N GLY A 175 22.95 -7.81 -9.80
CA GLY A 175 24.08 -8.13 -10.67
C GLY A 175 25.25 -7.16 -10.52
N PRO A 176 26.47 -7.61 -10.85
CA PRO A 176 27.66 -6.76 -10.85
C PRO A 176 27.61 -5.75 -12.01
N PRO A 177 28.09 -4.50 -11.81
CA PRO A 177 28.19 -3.51 -12.88
C PRO A 177 29.11 -4.00 -14.01
N LEU A 178 28.98 -3.42 -15.21
CA LEU A 178 29.83 -3.81 -16.35
C LEU A 178 31.31 -3.52 -16.08
N HIS A 179 31.58 -2.38 -15.45
CA HIS A 179 32.92 -1.92 -15.13
C HIS A 179 33.12 -1.92 -13.61
N LYS A 180 34.26 -2.49 -13.16
CA LYS A 180 34.63 -2.55 -11.74
C LYS A 180 34.75 -1.16 -11.10
N GLU A 181 35.05 -0.14 -11.89
CA GLU A 181 35.15 1.26 -11.43
C GLU A 181 33.81 1.79 -10.91
N ASP A 182 32.69 1.20 -11.34
CA ASP A 182 31.35 1.56 -10.87
C ASP A 182 30.95 0.85 -9.56
N ASP A 183 31.74 -0.11 -9.05
CA ASP A 183 31.43 -0.87 -7.82
C ASP A 183 31.14 0.07 -6.63
N GLU A 184 31.96 1.11 -6.44
CA GLU A 184 31.75 2.08 -5.37
C GLU A 184 30.46 2.89 -5.58
N LYS A 185 30.18 3.30 -6.82
CA LYS A 185 29.02 4.11 -7.17
C LYS A 185 27.71 3.36 -6.91
N VAL A 186 27.62 2.10 -7.36
CA VAL A 186 26.43 1.26 -7.15
C VAL A 186 26.22 0.92 -5.67
N MET A 187 27.31 0.72 -4.91
CA MET A 187 27.23 0.50 -3.47
C MET A 187 26.80 1.75 -2.72
N GLN A 188 27.32 2.92 -3.06
CA GLN A 188 26.82 4.18 -2.49
C GLN A 188 25.33 4.33 -2.80
N ARG A 189 24.89 4.10 -4.04
CA ARG A 189 23.47 4.18 -4.41
C ARG A 189 22.58 3.26 -3.57
N LEU A 190 23.03 2.02 -3.33
CA LEU A 190 22.35 1.05 -2.45
C LEU A 190 22.26 1.57 -1.01
N LEU A 191 23.37 2.05 -0.45
CA LEU A 191 23.43 2.48 0.96
C LEU A 191 22.63 3.76 1.24
N HIS A 192 22.37 4.60 0.23
CA HIS A 192 21.50 5.77 0.33
C HIS A 192 20.00 5.46 0.36
N ALA A 193 19.60 4.19 0.23
CA ALA A 193 18.20 3.77 0.35
C ALA A 193 17.60 4.24 1.69
N SER A 194 16.48 4.98 1.63
CA SER A 194 15.71 5.38 2.82
C SER A 194 14.85 4.24 3.37
N GLY A 195 14.56 3.23 2.55
CA GLY A 195 13.96 1.95 2.90
C GLY A 195 15.00 0.84 2.97
N GLN A 196 14.64 -0.33 2.43
CA GLN A 196 15.48 -1.53 2.53
C GLN A 196 16.61 -1.54 1.50
N LYS A 197 17.75 -2.13 1.91
CA LYS A 197 18.96 -2.34 1.12
C LYS A 197 19.04 -3.81 0.76
N ILE A 198 18.83 -4.12 -0.51
CA ILE A 198 18.70 -5.51 -0.97
C ILE A 198 19.77 -5.83 -2.00
N VAL A 199 20.43 -6.97 -1.82
CA VAL A 199 21.40 -7.51 -2.77
C VAL A 199 20.90 -8.83 -3.33
N CYS A 200 20.90 -8.95 -4.66
CA CYS A 200 20.43 -10.11 -5.39
C CYS A 200 21.54 -10.58 -6.35
N GLY A 201 22.10 -11.77 -6.11
CA GLY A 201 23.19 -12.31 -6.91
C GLY A 201 24.41 -12.72 -6.09
N GLY A 202 24.96 -13.90 -6.36
CA GLY A 202 26.21 -14.37 -5.72
C GLY A 202 27.42 -13.46 -5.97
N THR A 203 27.66 -12.99 -7.19
CA THR A 203 28.76 -12.03 -7.46
C THR A 203 28.46 -10.66 -6.85
N THR A 204 27.21 -10.22 -6.92
CA THR A 204 26.74 -8.95 -6.35
C THR A 204 26.96 -8.90 -4.84
N SER A 205 26.68 -10.00 -4.13
CA SER A 205 26.86 -10.11 -2.68
C SER A 205 28.33 -10.07 -2.29
N GLN A 206 29.23 -10.64 -3.09
CA GLN A 206 30.67 -10.53 -2.86
C GLN A 206 31.19 -9.10 -3.03
N ILE A 207 30.67 -8.34 -4.01
CA ILE A 207 31.00 -6.92 -4.16
C ILE A 207 30.54 -6.12 -2.94
N ALA A 208 29.29 -6.34 -2.49
CA ALA A 208 28.74 -5.66 -1.32
C ALA A 208 29.53 -6.00 -0.04
N ALA A 209 29.85 -7.27 0.17
CA ALA A 209 30.65 -7.73 1.31
C ALA A 209 32.06 -7.13 1.31
N ALA A 210 32.73 -7.11 0.15
CA ALA A 210 34.05 -6.50 0.00
C ALA A 210 34.02 -4.99 0.27
N TYR A 211 33.01 -4.27 -0.24
CA TYR A 211 32.85 -2.84 0.00
C TYR A 211 32.63 -2.51 1.48
N LEU A 212 31.79 -3.30 2.15
CA LEU A 212 31.46 -3.12 3.58
C LEU A 212 32.51 -3.69 4.53
N GLN A 213 33.53 -4.40 4.01
CA GLN A 213 34.56 -5.09 4.78
C GLN A 213 33.97 -6.12 5.76
N THR A 214 33.01 -6.90 5.28
CA THR A 214 32.34 -7.98 6.03
C THR A 214 32.25 -9.25 5.20
N ASP A 215 31.88 -10.37 5.80
CA ASP A 215 31.68 -11.64 5.09
C ASP A 215 30.23 -11.84 4.64
N VAL A 216 30.06 -12.65 3.59
CA VAL A 216 28.75 -13.21 3.22
C VAL A 216 28.52 -14.47 4.06
N ILE A 217 27.52 -14.44 4.93
CA ILE A 217 27.17 -15.57 5.81
C ILE A 217 25.94 -16.28 5.24
N PRO A 218 26.04 -17.51 4.71
CA PRO A 218 24.89 -18.26 4.25
C PRO A 218 23.91 -18.51 5.39
N ASP A 219 22.61 -18.44 5.10
CA ASP A 219 21.59 -18.86 6.05
C ASP A 219 21.48 -20.39 6.06
N SER A 220 21.97 -21.01 7.14
CA SER A 220 21.89 -22.45 7.37
C SER A 220 20.65 -22.90 8.14
N GLU A 221 19.85 -21.97 8.67
CA GLU A 221 18.71 -22.27 9.53
C GLU A 221 17.40 -22.40 8.75
N THR A 222 17.28 -21.72 7.60
CA THR A 222 16.10 -21.84 6.75
C THR A 222 16.15 -23.14 5.93
N PRO A 223 15.16 -24.05 6.05
CA PRO A 223 15.11 -25.27 5.26
C PRO A 223 15.14 -24.91 3.78
N MET A 224 15.93 -25.65 2.99
CA MET A 224 15.85 -25.58 1.53
C MET A 224 14.44 -26.01 1.10
N LEU A 225 13.63 -25.04 0.70
CA LEU A 225 12.42 -25.30 -0.07
C LEU A 225 12.85 -25.58 -1.51
N ASP A 226 12.27 -26.62 -2.14
CA ASP A 226 12.74 -27.18 -3.42
C ASP A 226 12.86 -26.15 -4.57
N ASP A 227 12.21 -24.99 -4.46
CA ASP A 227 12.12 -23.98 -5.53
C ASP A 227 12.88 -22.66 -5.29
N VAL A 228 13.41 -22.39 -4.08
CA VAL A 228 14.06 -21.10 -3.75
C VAL A 228 15.38 -21.32 -3.00
N PRO A 229 16.53 -20.85 -3.53
CA PRO A 229 17.82 -20.92 -2.85
C PRO A 229 17.83 -20.22 -1.48
N PRO A 230 18.73 -20.61 -0.57
CA PRO A 230 18.77 -20.01 0.76
C PRO A 230 19.26 -18.56 0.66
N LYS A 231 18.80 -17.73 1.59
CA LYS A 231 19.27 -16.36 1.73
C LYS A 231 20.68 -16.32 2.34
N ALA A 232 21.25 -15.13 2.38
CA ALA A 232 22.50 -14.87 3.08
C ALA A 232 22.39 -13.58 3.91
N PHE A 233 23.39 -13.35 4.75
CA PHE A 233 23.50 -12.18 5.58
C PHE A 233 24.81 -11.45 5.29
N ILE A 234 24.70 -10.13 5.15
CA ILE A 234 25.83 -9.19 5.08
C ILE A 234 25.48 -8.07 6.07
N LYS A 235 26.39 -7.76 7.00
CA LYS A 235 26.12 -6.71 7.99
C LYS A 235 25.99 -5.36 7.28
N GLY A 236 24.85 -4.69 7.46
CA GLY A 236 24.53 -3.41 6.80
C GLY A 236 23.66 -3.54 5.55
N ILE A 237 23.31 -4.77 5.14
CA ILE A 237 22.36 -5.07 4.06
C ILE A 237 21.16 -5.81 4.68
N ASP A 238 19.95 -5.38 4.34
CA ASP A 238 18.70 -5.87 4.96
C ASP A 238 18.30 -7.26 4.41
N LEU A 239 18.61 -7.54 3.15
CA LEU A 239 18.31 -8.83 2.52
C LEU A 239 19.34 -9.19 1.45
N VAL A 240 19.88 -10.42 1.50
CA VAL A 240 20.76 -10.97 0.46
C VAL A 240 20.15 -12.26 -0.09
N THR A 241 20.03 -12.35 -1.41
CA THR A 241 19.38 -13.48 -2.13
C THR A 241 20.23 -13.99 -3.30
N GLU A 242 19.91 -15.17 -3.81
CA GLU A 242 20.70 -15.86 -4.84
C GLU A 242 20.82 -15.09 -6.15
N GLY A 243 19.75 -14.43 -6.62
CA GLY A 243 19.76 -13.78 -7.92
C GLY A 243 18.54 -14.14 -8.76
N GLN A 244 18.79 -14.84 -9.86
CA GLN A 244 17.82 -15.02 -10.94
C GLN A 244 16.63 -15.88 -10.51
N LEU A 245 16.85 -16.95 -9.75
CA LEU A 245 15.74 -17.83 -9.34
C LEU A 245 14.79 -17.11 -8.39
N THR A 246 15.35 -16.34 -7.46
CA THR A 246 14.57 -15.48 -6.56
C THR A 246 13.75 -14.45 -7.36
N LEU A 247 14.36 -13.74 -8.32
CA LEU A 247 13.66 -12.77 -9.17
C LEU A 247 12.57 -13.43 -10.01
N GLN A 248 12.81 -14.63 -10.53
CA GLN A 248 11.81 -15.37 -11.30
C GLN A 248 10.58 -15.72 -10.44
N LYS A 249 10.81 -16.21 -9.22
CA LYS A 249 9.72 -16.50 -8.27
C LYS A 249 8.97 -15.23 -7.88
N VAL A 250 9.68 -14.13 -7.58
CA VAL A 250 9.07 -12.84 -7.22
C VAL A 250 8.24 -12.28 -8.37
N SER A 251 8.71 -12.37 -9.61
CA SER A 251 7.92 -11.99 -10.80
C SER A 251 6.62 -12.79 -10.88
N PHE A 252 6.67 -14.10 -10.64
CA PHE A 252 5.46 -14.93 -10.62
C PHE A 252 4.50 -14.52 -9.48
N LEU A 253 5.03 -14.27 -8.28
CA LEU A 253 4.23 -13.85 -7.12
C LEU A 253 3.51 -12.52 -7.39
N PHE A 254 4.18 -11.52 -7.96
CA PHE A 254 3.55 -10.24 -8.31
C PHE A 254 2.51 -10.37 -9.42
N GLN A 255 2.78 -11.16 -10.46
CA GLN A 255 1.79 -11.43 -11.51
C GLN A 255 0.53 -12.13 -10.96
N LYS A 256 0.69 -13.00 -9.97
CA LYS A 256 -0.45 -13.62 -9.27
C LYS A 256 -1.18 -12.59 -8.41
N ALA A 257 -0.46 -11.75 -7.67
CA ALA A 257 -1.01 -10.70 -6.82
C ALA A 257 -1.81 -9.63 -7.58
N LEU A 258 -1.48 -9.35 -8.85
CA LEU A 258 -2.29 -8.46 -9.69
C LEU A 258 -3.68 -9.03 -9.99
N LYS A 259 -3.78 -10.36 -10.10
CA LYS A 259 -5.03 -11.06 -10.41
C LYS A 259 -5.86 -11.36 -9.16
N ASP A 260 -5.22 -11.42 -8.00
CA ASP A 260 -5.81 -11.80 -6.73
C ASP A 260 -5.32 -10.89 -5.60
N ARG A 261 -6.21 -9.98 -5.18
CA ARG A 261 -5.92 -9.00 -4.11
C ARG A 261 -5.84 -9.64 -2.73
N ASP A 262 -6.53 -10.75 -2.49
CA ASP A 262 -6.42 -11.46 -1.21
C ASP A 262 -5.06 -12.14 -1.13
N PHE A 263 -4.60 -12.76 -2.22
CA PHE A 263 -3.25 -13.31 -2.29
C PHE A 263 -2.15 -12.25 -2.06
N TYR A 264 -2.31 -11.03 -2.61
CA TYR A 264 -1.36 -9.95 -2.36
C TYR A 264 -1.22 -9.64 -0.86
N GLU A 265 -2.35 -9.52 -0.16
CA GLU A 265 -2.37 -9.22 1.28
C GLU A 265 -1.86 -10.39 2.11
N GLU A 266 -2.23 -11.63 1.77
CA GLU A 266 -1.70 -12.84 2.42
C GLU A 266 -0.17 -12.91 2.32
N MET A 267 0.39 -12.66 1.13
CA MET A 267 1.84 -12.64 0.93
C MET A 267 2.51 -11.51 1.69
N ARG A 268 1.89 -10.34 1.75
CA ARG A 268 2.40 -9.19 2.52
C ARG A 268 2.45 -9.51 4.02
N MET A 269 1.47 -10.25 4.54
CA MET A 269 1.37 -10.64 5.95
C MET A 269 2.03 -11.99 6.27
N SER A 270 2.53 -12.70 5.25
CA SER A 270 3.17 -14.00 5.41
C SER A 270 4.33 -13.92 6.38
N LYS A 271 4.62 -15.03 7.08
CA LYS A 271 5.81 -15.18 7.95
C LYS A 271 6.90 -16.03 7.30
N GLU A 272 6.72 -16.44 6.04
CA GLU A 272 7.70 -17.21 5.29
C GLU A 272 9.04 -16.46 5.20
N GLN A 273 10.14 -17.19 5.30
CA GLN A 273 11.50 -16.63 5.43
C GLN A 273 12.40 -16.97 4.25
N ASP A 274 11.86 -17.54 3.18
CA ASP A 274 12.60 -17.76 1.94
C ASP A 274 12.89 -16.42 1.24
N GLY A 275 13.92 -16.41 0.39
CA GLY A 275 14.38 -15.19 -0.27
C GLY A 275 13.32 -14.52 -1.14
N ALA A 276 12.41 -15.28 -1.76
CA ALA A 276 11.39 -14.72 -2.65
C ALA A 276 10.26 -14.08 -1.84
N SER A 277 9.78 -14.72 -0.78
CA SER A 277 8.77 -14.14 0.12
C SER A 277 9.30 -12.89 0.83
N CYS A 278 10.55 -12.91 1.31
CA CYS A 278 11.20 -11.74 1.90
C CYS A 278 11.30 -10.58 0.90
N LEU A 279 11.76 -10.85 -0.32
CA LEU A 279 11.87 -9.83 -1.37
C LEU A 279 10.49 -9.31 -1.79
N PHE A 280 9.49 -10.18 -1.94
CA PHE A 280 8.13 -9.75 -2.24
C PHE A 280 7.60 -8.76 -1.19
N ARG A 281 7.69 -9.10 0.10
CA ARG A 281 7.25 -8.24 1.20
C ARG A 281 7.98 -6.89 1.20
N ALA A 282 9.30 -6.92 1.07
CA ALA A 282 10.12 -5.72 0.99
C ALA A 282 9.64 -4.74 -0.09
N LEU A 283 9.40 -5.25 -1.29
CA LEU A 283 8.92 -4.44 -2.42
C LEU A 283 7.47 -4.00 -2.24
N ALA A 284 6.61 -4.85 -1.68
CA ALA A 284 5.21 -4.54 -1.40
C ALA A 284 5.05 -3.46 -0.32
N GLU A 285 5.93 -3.41 0.67
CA GLU A 285 5.90 -2.42 1.76
C GLU A 285 6.53 -1.06 1.38
N SER A 286 7.34 -1.03 0.34
CA SER A 286 8.04 0.18 -0.11
C SER A 286 7.12 1.18 -0.80
N THR A 287 7.44 2.47 -0.75
CA THR A 287 6.72 3.48 -1.57
C THR A 287 7.32 3.57 -2.97
N ALA A 288 8.66 3.61 -3.02
CA ALA A 288 9.43 3.58 -4.23
C ALA A 288 10.38 2.37 -4.23
N VAL A 289 10.66 1.85 -5.41
CA VAL A 289 11.62 0.76 -5.63
C VAL A 289 12.59 1.18 -6.72
N THR A 290 13.87 1.10 -6.43
CA THR A 290 14.91 1.33 -7.44
C THR A 290 15.72 0.06 -7.66
N PHE A 291 15.70 -0.44 -8.89
CA PHE A 291 16.56 -1.55 -9.29
C PHE A 291 17.87 -1.01 -9.85
N VAL A 292 18.97 -1.30 -9.15
CA VAL A 292 20.34 -1.07 -9.64
C VAL A 292 20.78 -2.35 -10.35
N MET A 293 20.65 -2.37 -11.67
CA MET A 293 20.90 -3.55 -12.50
C MET A 293 22.31 -3.49 -13.11
N GLY A 294 23.15 -4.44 -12.73
CA GLY A 294 24.46 -4.61 -13.32
C GLY A 294 24.42 -5.33 -14.67
N LEU A 295 25.21 -4.86 -15.62
CA LEU A 295 25.27 -5.33 -17.01
C LEU A 295 26.42 -6.33 -17.29
N SER A 296 27.22 -6.71 -16.29
CA SER A 296 28.29 -7.70 -16.50
C SER A 296 27.72 -9.11 -16.73
N GLU A 297 28.19 -9.75 -17.80
CA GLU A 297 27.92 -11.17 -18.07
C GLU A 297 28.84 -12.06 -17.22
N ASN A 298 28.23 -12.96 -16.42
CA ASN A 298 28.99 -13.92 -15.64
C ASN A 298 29.41 -15.11 -16.51
N LYS A 299 30.72 -15.32 -16.67
CA LYS A 299 31.29 -16.47 -17.41
C LYS A 299 30.87 -17.84 -16.85
N GLY A 300 30.52 -17.92 -15.55
CA GLY A 300 30.05 -19.14 -14.88
C GLY A 300 28.60 -19.53 -15.19
N HIS A 301 27.81 -18.66 -15.83
CA HIS A 301 26.42 -18.96 -16.20
C HIS A 301 26.26 -19.60 -17.59
N GLN A 302 27.34 -19.72 -18.36
CA GLN A 302 27.31 -20.37 -19.68
C GLN A 302 26.95 -21.87 -19.62
N SER A 303 27.07 -22.50 -18.44
CA SER A 303 26.75 -23.92 -18.22
C SER A 303 25.32 -24.19 -17.73
N ILE A 304 24.53 -23.15 -17.40
CA ILE A 304 23.15 -23.31 -16.92
C ILE A 304 22.20 -22.72 -17.97
N ALA A 305 21.46 -23.58 -18.66
CA ALA A 305 20.48 -23.14 -19.66
C ALA A 305 19.44 -22.18 -19.03
N GLY A 306 19.31 -20.98 -19.59
CA GLY A 306 18.31 -19.99 -19.17
C GLY A 306 18.83 -18.82 -18.33
N VAL A 307 20.10 -18.83 -17.90
CA VAL A 307 20.70 -17.66 -17.22
C VAL A 307 21.39 -16.75 -18.22
N SER A 308 20.75 -15.63 -18.54
CA SER A 308 21.32 -14.59 -19.41
C SER A 308 21.00 -13.20 -18.85
N LEU A 309 21.84 -12.21 -19.17
CA LEU A 309 21.58 -10.81 -18.83
C LEU A 309 20.19 -10.35 -19.33
N ASN A 310 19.81 -10.81 -20.52
CA ASN A 310 18.50 -10.54 -21.11
C ASN A 310 17.35 -11.13 -20.28
N ALA A 311 17.50 -12.36 -19.78
CA ALA A 311 16.48 -12.97 -18.91
C ALA A 311 16.30 -12.19 -17.62
N LYS A 312 17.39 -11.76 -16.97
CA LYS A 312 17.32 -10.92 -15.76
C LYS A 312 16.64 -9.59 -16.04
N LYS A 313 17.00 -8.92 -17.14
CA LYS A 313 16.39 -7.66 -17.56
C LYS A 313 14.87 -7.81 -17.76
N MET A 314 14.43 -8.89 -18.42
CA MET A 314 13.00 -9.19 -18.59
C MET A 314 12.29 -9.43 -17.25
N LEU A 315 12.93 -10.12 -16.31
CA LEU A 315 12.37 -10.35 -14.98
C LEU A 315 12.22 -9.05 -14.18
N ILE A 316 13.25 -8.21 -14.15
CA ILE A 316 13.20 -6.91 -13.46
C ILE A 316 12.14 -6.01 -14.10
N GLN A 317 12.03 -6.00 -15.43
CA GLN A 317 10.98 -5.25 -16.11
C GLN A 317 9.59 -5.75 -15.73
N SER A 318 9.35 -7.06 -15.75
CA SER A 318 8.08 -7.67 -15.36
C SER A 318 7.67 -7.35 -13.91
N ILE A 319 8.64 -7.40 -12.97
CA ILE A 319 8.41 -6.99 -11.57
C ILE A 319 8.08 -5.50 -11.51
N SER A 320 8.82 -4.66 -12.25
CA SER A 320 8.63 -3.20 -12.27
C SER A 320 7.25 -2.83 -12.80
N ASP A 321 6.81 -3.46 -13.88
CA ASP A 321 5.48 -3.24 -14.46
C ASP A 321 4.39 -3.63 -13.46
N SER A 322 4.56 -4.76 -12.78
CA SER A 322 3.60 -5.21 -11.76
C SER A 322 3.54 -4.27 -10.55
N LEU A 323 4.69 -3.77 -10.09
CA LEU A 323 4.75 -2.81 -9.00
C LEU A 323 4.14 -1.45 -9.38
N ASN A 324 4.36 -0.97 -10.61
CA ASN A 324 3.73 0.24 -11.13
C ASN A 324 2.21 0.10 -11.19
N GLU A 325 1.69 -1.04 -11.65
CA GLU A 325 0.25 -1.34 -11.65
C GLU A 325 -0.35 -1.43 -10.24
N LEU A 326 0.45 -1.83 -9.25
CA LEU A 326 0.12 -1.76 -7.82
C LEU A 326 0.25 -0.34 -7.22
N GLY A 327 0.62 0.66 -8.03
CA GLY A 327 0.71 2.07 -7.61
C GLY A 327 2.03 2.44 -6.92
N LYS A 328 3.09 1.66 -7.09
CA LYS A 328 4.44 1.99 -6.60
C LYS A 328 5.19 2.86 -7.61
N PHE A 329 6.15 3.64 -7.13
CA PHE A 329 7.09 4.36 -8.01
C PHE A 329 8.31 3.49 -8.27
N VAL A 330 8.51 3.04 -9.51
CA VAL A 330 9.64 2.16 -9.85
C VAL A 330 10.63 2.84 -10.78
N SER A 331 11.93 2.70 -10.48
CA SER A 331 13.02 3.13 -11.37
C SER A 331 14.01 1.98 -11.61
N ILE A 332 14.63 1.98 -12.80
CA ILE A 332 15.67 1.01 -13.16
C ILE A 332 16.91 1.81 -13.59
N GLU A 333 17.99 1.66 -12.84
CA GLU A 333 19.29 2.26 -13.14
C GLU A 333 20.23 1.15 -13.63
N MET A 334 20.89 1.34 -14.77
CA MET A 334 21.76 0.31 -15.38
C MET A 334 23.23 0.75 -15.29
N TYR A 335 24.10 -0.19 -14.90
CA TYR A 335 25.53 0.04 -14.66
C TYR A 335 26.41 -1.06 -15.27
#